data_AF-A0AAN9Z8M3-F1
#
_entry.id   AF-A0AAN9Z8M3-F1
#
_cell.length_a   1.000
_cell.length_b   1.000
_cell.length_c   1.000
_cell.angle_alpha   90.00
_cell.angle_beta   90.00
_cell.angle_gamma   90.00
#
_symmetry.space_group_name_H-M   'P 1'
#
loop_
_entity.id
_entity.type
_entity.pdbx_description
1 polymer ?
#
loop_
_entity_poly.entity_id
_entity_poly.type
_entity_poly.pdbx_seq_one_letter_code
_entity_poly.pdbx_strand_id
1 'polypeptide(L)' 'MKPGWFDAFRTDGGPTLYSYSNRTPVTGDVQTITLYLIFFTVFLAFLVIFPGVRKERFTTFTSVTLSLFVGTVILGE' A
#
# COMPACT_ATOMS: atom_id res chain seq x y z
N MET A 1 8.71 39.89 20.45
CA MET A 1 8.24 38.67 21.13
C MET A 1 9.44 37.74 21.28
N LYS A 2 9.70 37.15 22.46
CA LYS A 2 10.78 36.16 22.60
C LYS A 2 10.31 34.84 21.96
N PRO A 3 11.11 34.19 21.11
CA PRO A 3 10.75 32.91 20.51
C PRO A 3 10.55 31.87 21.61
N GLY A 4 9.37 31.25 21.65
CA GLY A 4 9.04 30.21 22.62
C GLY A 4 9.70 28.89 22.25
N TRP A 5 9.77 27.94 23.19
CA TRP A 5 10.33 26.60 22.95
C TRP A 5 9.69 25.85 21.76
N PHE A 6 8.45 26.21 21.38
CA PHE A 6 7.73 25.65 20.22
C PHE A 6 8.01 26.36 18.88
N ASP A 7 8.84 27.39 18.88
CA ASP A 7 9.20 28.23 17.72
C ASP A 7 10.56 27.86 17.11
N ALA A 8 11.36 27.03 17.80
CA ALA A 8 12.74 26.71 17.40
C ALA A 8 12.88 25.99 16.03
N PHE A 9 11.78 25.51 15.45
CA PHE A 9 11.76 24.84 14.15
C PHE A 9 10.74 25.43 13.17
N ARG A 10 10.22 26.63 13.46
CA ARG A 10 9.23 27.32 12.60
C ARG A 10 9.79 28.66 12.15
N THR A 11 9.49 29.03 10.92
CA THR A 11 9.65 30.41 10.47
C THR A 11 8.49 31.22 11.06
N ASP A 12 8.82 32.14 11.98
CA ASP A 12 7.91 33.16 12.55
C ASP A 12 6.72 32.67 13.39
N GLY A 13 6.81 31.50 14.04
CA GLY A 13 5.77 31.00 14.96
C GLY A 13 4.41 30.68 14.30
N GLY A 14 4.32 30.78 12.98
CA GLY A 14 3.14 30.49 12.19
C GLY A 14 2.91 28.99 11.95
N PRO A 15 1.71 28.59 11.46
CA PRO A 15 1.47 27.22 11.03
C PRO A 15 2.47 26.84 9.93
N THR A 16 2.91 25.58 9.92
CA THR A 16 3.83 25.06 8.90
C THR A 16 3.14 25.09 7.52
N LEU A 17 3.44 26.12 6.73
CA LEU A 17 2.96 26.27 5.37
C LEU A 17 3.93 25.56 4.43
N TYR A 18 3.44 24.52 3.75
CA TYR A 18 4.19 23.92 2.66
C TYR A 18 4.18 24.92 1.48
N SER A 19 5.28 25.66 1.30
CA SER A 19 5.43 26.66 0.23
C SER A 19 5.28 26.07 -1.17
N TYR A 20 5.46 24.76 -1.30
CA TYR A 20 5.31 24.03 -2.54
C TYR A 20 4.10 23.10 -2.46
N SER A 21 3.19 23.24 -3.41
CA SER A 21 2.05 22.35 -3.56
C SER A 21 2.51 21.00 -4.10
N ASN A 22 3.05 20.12 -3.24
CA ASN A 22 3.38 18.74 -3.59
C ASN A 22 2.12 17.84 -3.58
N ARG A 23 1.03 18.31 -4.19
CA ARG A 23 -0.13 17.47 -4.45
C ARG A 23 0.21 16.62 -5.66
N THR A 24 0.72 15.42 -5.44
CA THR A 24 0.77 14.40 -6.50
C THR A 24 -0.67 14.07 -6.87
N PRO A 25 -1.13 14.34 -8.11
CA PRO A 25 -2.47 14.00 -8.52
C PRO A 25 -2.65 12.48 -8.43
N VAL A 26 -3.80 12.04 -7.92
CA VAL A 26 -4.19 10.63 -7.95
C VAL A 26 -4.19 10.20 -9.42
N THR A 27 -3.22 9.36 -9.78
CA THR A 27 -2.92 9.00 -11.17
C THR A 27 -3.80 7.87 -11.69
N GLY A 28 -4.54 7.20 -10.80
CA GLY A 28 -5.44 6.10 -11.15
C GLY A 28 -6.60 6.00 -10.17
N ASP A 29 -7.60 5.21 -10.53
CA ASP A 29 -8.78 5.01 -9.69
C ASP A 29 -8.41 4.39 -8.34
N VAL A 30 -8.85 5.05 -7.26
CA VAL A 30 -8.49 4.68 -5.88
C VAL A 30 -9.07 3.31 -5.52
N GLN A 31 -10.26 2.97 -6.03
CA GLN A 31 -10.90 1.70 -5.73
C GLN A 31 -10.12 0.55 -6.37
N THR A 32 -9.76 0.70 -7.64
CA THR A 32 -8.94 -0.24 -8.39
C THR A 32 -7.57 -0.46 -7.72
N ILE A 33 -6.89 0.62 -7.33
CA ILE A 33 -5.59 0.53 -6.64
C ILE A 33 -5.72 -0.19 -5.29
N THR A 34 -6.79 0.10 -4.54
CA THR A 34 -7.05 -0.52 -3.24
C THR A 34 -7.29 -2.03 -3.39
N LEU A 35 -8.06 -2.43 -4.41
CA LEU A 35 -8.28 -3.85 -4.71
C LEU A 35 -6.97 -4.58 -5.00
N TYR A 36 -6.13 -4.03 -5.89
CA TYR A 36 -4.84 -4.63 -6.18
C TYR A 36 -3.96 -4.76 -4.93
N LEU A 37 -3.95 -3.75 -4.04
CA LEU A 37 -3.20 -3.81 -2.79
C LEU A 37 -3.68 -4.95 -1.88
N ILE A 38 -4.99 -5.13 -1.72
CA ILE A 38 -5.54 -6.21 -0.88
C ILE A 38 -5.14 -7.58 -1.44
N PHE A 39 -5.35 -7.83 -2.73
CA PHE A 39 -4.99 -9.10 -3.35
C PHE A 39 -3.47 -9.36 -3.30
N PHE A 40 -2.66 -8.33 -3.53
CA PHE A 40 -1.21 -8.43 -3.47
C PHE A 40 -0.68 -8.73 -2.06
N THR A 41 -1.26 -8.10 -1.02
CA THR A 41 -0.85 -8.36 0.37
C THR A 41 -1.16 -9.79 0.79
N VAL A 42 -2.33 -10.33 0.43
CA VAL A 42 -2.69 -11.73 0.71
C VAL A 42 -1.74 -12.68 -0.03
N PHE A 43 -1.40 -12.38 -1.28
CA PHE A 43 -0.45 -13.16 -2.06
C PHE A 43 0.96 -13.16 -1.44
N LEU A 44 1.46 -12.00 -1.00
CA LEU A 44 2.75 -11.92 -0.30
C LEU A 44 2.72 -12.67 1.03
N ALA A 45 1.64 -12.59 1.79
CA ALA A 45 1.49 -13.35 3.03
C ALA A 45 1.58 -14.87 2.77
N PHE A 46 0.93 -15.34 1.70
CA PHE A 46 1.05 -16.74 1.26
C PHE A 46 2.49 -17.10 0.89
N LEU A 47 3.21 -16.24 0.15
CA LEU A 47 4.62 -16.45 -0.20
C LEU A 47 5.55 -16.51 1.02
N VAL A 48 5.28 -15.76 2.08
CA VAL A 48 6.07 -15.79 3.33
C VAL A 48 5.85 -17.10 4.10
N ILE A 49 4.64 -17.66 4.07
CA ILE A 49 4.32 -18.95 4.70
C ILE A 49 4.85 -20.13 3.86
N PHE A 50 4.92 -19.94 2.54
CA PHE A 50 5.32 -20.93 1.55
C PHE A 50 6.64 -21.70 1.82
N PRO A 51 7.77 -21.09 2.27
CA PRO A 51 9.00 -21.82 2.57
C PRO A 51 8.84 -22.88 3.68
N GLY A 52 7.79 -22.80 4.51
CA GLY A 52 7.47 -23.80 5.54
C GLY A 52 6.84 -25.09 4.99
N VAL A 53 6.36 -25.11 3.75
CA VAL A 53 5.64 -26.26 3.17
C VAL A 53 6.63 -27.23 2.50
N ARG A 54 6.68 -28.50 2.93
CA ARG A 54 7.77 -29.44 2.57
C ARG A 54 7.48 -30.40 1.41
N LYS A 55 6.23 -30.59 0.95
CA LYS A 55 5.91 -31.64 -0.06
C LYS A 55 5.01 -31.27 -1.26
N GLU A 56 4.16 -30.24 -1.20
CA GLU A 56 3.17 -29.96 -2.27
C GLU A 56 3.28 -28.51 -2.82
N ARG A 57 4.51 -28.01 -3.01
CA ARG A 57 4.78 -26.58 -3.26
C ARG A 57 4.12 -26.05 -4.53
N PHE A 58 4.22 -26.78 -5.64
CA PHE A 58 3.87 -26.23 -6.95
C PHE A 58 2.36 -26.20 -7.22
N THR A 59 1.63 -27.23 -6.80
CA THR A 59 0.17 -27.35 -6.99
C THR A 59 -0.60 -26.37 -6.13
N THR A 60 -0.19 -26.19 -4.86
CA THR A 60 -0.81 -25.19 -3.97
C THR A 60 -0.51 -23.77 -4.44
N PHE A 61 0.71 -23.51 -4.92
CA PHE A 61 1.08 -22.20 -5.46
C PHE A 61 0.23 -21.81 -6.67
N THR A 62 0.14 -22.69 -7.68
CA THR A 62 -0.63 -22.39 -8.89
C THR A 62 -2.13 -22.26 -8.60
N SER A 63 -2.68 -23.11 -7.72
CA SER A 63 -4.07 -23.04 -7.31
C SER A 63 -4.42 -21.73 -6.60
N VAL A 64 -3.60 -21.30 -5.62
CA VAL A 64 -3.82 -20.05 -4.87
C VAL A 64 -3.64 -18.83 -5.78
N THR A 65 -2.64 -18.83 -6.66
CA THR A 65 -2.41 -17.74 -7.61
C THR A 65 -3.57 -17.61 -8.60
N LEU A 66 -4.05 -18.72 -9.16
CA LEU A 66 -5.22 -18.71 -10.06
C LEU A 66 -6.49 -18.24 -9.34
N SER A 67 -6.70 -18.67 -8.10
CA SER A 67 -7.86 -18.25 -7.31
C SER A 67 -7.85 -16.74 -7.01
N LEU A 68 -6.70 -16.19 -6.59
CA LEU A 68 -6.52 -14.75 -6.37
C LEU A 68 -6.65 -13.95 -7.67
N PHE A 69 -6.11 -14.48 -8.78
CA PHE A 69 -6.22 -13.84 -10.09
C PHE A 69 -7.66 -13.75 -10.57
N VAL A 70 -8.41 -14.85 -10.53
CA VAL A 70 -9.83 -14.87 -10.89
C VAL A 70 -10.64 -13.93 -10.00
N GLY A 71 -10.36 -13.93 -8.69
CA GLY A 71 -11.01 -13.00 -7.76
C GLY A 71 -10.74 -11.53 -8.09
N THR A 72 -9.51 -11.20 -8.49
CA THR A 72 -9.14 -9.83 -8.89
C THR A 72 -9.83 -9.43 -10.19
N VAL A 73 -9.93 -10.33 -11.17
CA VAL A 73 -10.58 -10.07 -12.46
C VAL A 73 -12.08 -9.86 -12.29
N ILE A 74 -12.76 -10.65 -11.45
CA ILE A 74 -14.21 -10.52 -11.24
C ILE A 74 -14.56 -9.24 -10.47
N LEU A 75 -13.77 -8.86 -9.46
CA LEU A 75 -14.04 -7.66 -8.66
C LEU A 75 -13.54 -6.36 -9.31
N GLY A 76 -12.63 -6.49 -10.28
CA GLY A 76 -12.04 -5.36 -11.00
C GLY A 76 -12.77 -4.98 -12.29
N GLU A 77 -13.76 -5.78 -12.73
CA GLU A 77 -14.78 -5.40 -13.71
C GLU A 77 -15.92 -4.63 -13.04
#